data_AF-A0A3D1G0F2-F1
#
_entry.id   AF-A0A3D1G0F2-F1
#
_cell.length_a   1.000
_cell.length_b   1.000
_cell.length_c   1.000
_cell.angle_alpha   90.00
_cell.angle_beta   90.00
_cell.angle_gamma   90.00
#
_symmetry.space_group_name_H-M   'P 1'
#
loop_
_entity.id
_entity.type
_entity.pdbx_description
1 polymer ?
#
loop_
_entity_poly.entity_id
_entity_poly.type
_entity_poly.pdbx_seq_one_letter_code
_entity_poly.pdbx_strand_id
1 'polypeptide(L)'
;NGWVVDGIHPVRKDAIEVLLKTVGEVRLKNFVTESAVPEIEQRMEVYGKWIEVFVGEQRVKSYIVGTETPDMLGTYYKMVGAELPFSVYIQGFNGYLSTRFFTESTMWRDRTIFGLAPQAIKNVEMVLPQDPNGGWMITRQNPADLAGPLLEPATAPEHWSMVGAAHEPITVSDPLALFTVVKSIETLKYEGAIIASDNIWEKKDSIFASTPAFELLVTTTNGDHLRTRAFYKKPEGQQQSADGTVHVWDPDRFYAELPDGRMALIQRYGWRNLLKLRWDFTEAQ
;
A
#
# COMPACT_ATOMS: atom_id res chain seq x y z
N ASN A 1 -12.80 1.56 -17.74
CA ASN A 1 -11.87 2.69 -17.54
C ASN A 1 -11.86 3.05 -16.06
N GLY A 2 -10.69 2.98 -15.42
CA GLY A 2 -10.52 3.24 -13.99
C GLY A 2 -10.13 4.70 -13.71
N TRP A 3 -10.05 5.05 -12.43
CA TRP A 3 -9.56 6.34 -11.97
C TRP A 3 -8.03 6.36 -11.94
N VAL A 4 -7.44 7.50 -12.32
CA VAL A 4 -5.99 7.72 -12.33
C VAL A 4 -5.63 8.98 -11.53
N VAL A 5 -4.51 8.93 -10.80
CA VAL A 5 -3.88 10.08 -10.13
C VAL A 5 -2.57 10.41 -10.84
N ASP A 6 -2.24 11.70 -10.92
CA ASP A 6 -1.09 12.23 -11.67
C ASP A 6 -1.07 11.82 -13.16
N GLY A 7 -2.23 11.45 -13.71
CA GLY A 7 -2.39 10.99 -15.10
C GLY A 7 -1.85 9.58 -15.39
N ILE A 8 -1.15 8.93 -14.44
CA ILE A 8 -0.40 7.70 -14.70
C ILE A 8 -0.67 6.56 -13.73
N HIS A 9 -1.06 6.85 -12.47
CA HIS A 9 -1.18 5.82 -11.44
C HIS A 9 -2.64 5.42 -11.21
N PRO A 10 -3.00 4.13 -11.27
CA PRO A 10 -4.32 3.67 -10.88
C PRO A 10 -4.64 4.09 -9.44
N VAL A 11 -5.88 4.50 -9.20
CA VAL A 11 -6.35 4.93 -7.88
C VAL A 11 -6.98 3.75 -7.13
N ARG A 12 -6.67 3.63 -5.83
CA ARG A 12 -7.31 2.64 -4.96
C ARG A 12 -8.81 2.90 -4.86
N LYS A 13 -9.58 1.85 -5.10
CA LYS A 13 -11.06 1.90 -5.21
C LYS A 13 -11.71 2.50 -3.96
N ASP A 14 -11.24 2.12 -2.77
CA ASP A 14 -11.77 2.61 -1.49
C ASP A 14 -11.65 4.13 -1.34
N ALA A 15 -10.52 4.71 -1.72
CA ALA A 15 -10.32 6.16 -1.60
C ALA A 15 -11.26 6.95 -2.51
N ILE A 16 -11.34 6.55 -3.78
CA ILE A 16 -12.16 7.28 -4.75
C ILE A 16 -13.65 7.11 -4.49
N GLU A 17 -14.10 5.93 -4.06
CA GLU A 17 -15.49 5.73 -3.66
C GLU A 17 -15.88 6.60 -2.46
N VAL A 18 -14.99 6.72 -1.46
CA VAL A 18 -15.21 7.61 -0.31
C VAL A 18 -15.29 9.07 -0.75
N LEU A 19 -14.42 9.52 -1.65
CA LEU A 19 -14.46 10.89 -2.18
C LEU A 19 -15.76 11.15 -2.95
N LEU A 20 -16.10 10.30 -3.92
CA LEU A 20 -17.29 10.47 -4.76
C LEU A 20 -18.58 10.42 -3.95
N LYS A 21 -18.66 9.48 -2.98
CA LYS A 21 -19.76 9.43 -2.02
C LYS A 21 -19.88 10.74 -1.24
N THR A 22 -18.75 11.28 -0.77
CA THR A 22 -18.72 12.54 -0.02
C THR A 22 -19.21 13.71 -0.88
N VAL A 23 -18.76 13.80 -2.13
CA VAL A 23 -19.20 14.83 -3.08
C VAL A 23 -20.70 14.72 -3.42
N GLY A 24 -21.24 13.50 -3.45
CA GLY A 24 -22.64 13.22 -3.77
C GLY A 24 -23.62 13.37 -2.60
N GLU A 25 -23.17 13.14 -1.36
CA GLU A 25 -24.04 13.07 -0.18
C GLU A 25 -23.96 14.29 0.74
N VAL A 26 -22.99 15.18 0.53
CA VAL A 26 -22.80 16.38 1.35
C VAL A 26 -24.04 17.29 1.33
N ARG A 27 -24.44 17.79 2.50
CA ARG A 27 -25.59 18.68 2.70
C ARG A 27 -25.19 19.90 3.49
N LEU A 28 -25.85 21.03 3.21
CA LEU A 28 -25.78 22.24 4.04
C LEU A 28 -26.27 21.89 5.46
N LYS A 29 -25.48 22.25 6.47
CA LYS A 29 -25.87 22.15 7.89
C LYS A 29 -26.40 23.49 8.38
N ASN A 30 -25.57 24.54 8.34
CA ASN A 30 -25.96 25.90 8.70
C ASN A 30 -25.03 26.95 8.07
N PHE A 31 -25.47 28.20 8.02
CA PHE A 31 -24.56 29.33 7.76
C PHE A 31 -23.72 29.64 9.00
N VAL A 32 -22.55 30.23 8.78
CA VAL A 32 -21.67 30.66 9.87
C VAL A 32 -22.14 32.01 10.42
N THR A 33 -21.83 32.31 11.67
CA THR A 33 -22.05 33.64 12.24
C THR A 33 -21.06 34.63 11.65
N GLU A 34 -21.47 35.88 11.40
CA GLU A 34 -20.60 36.91 10.82
C GLU A 34 -19.29 37.09 11.60
N SER A 35 -19.35 37.03 12.93
CA SER A 35 -18.19 37.12 13.81
C SER A 35 -17.15 36.00 13.62
N ALA A 36 -17.55 34.84 13.08
CA ALA A 36 -16.67 33.69 12.86
C ALA A 36 -16.04 33.68 11.46
N VAL A 37 -16.56 34.49 10.52
CA VAL A 37 -16.10 34.50 9.13
C VAL A 37 -14.59 34.73 9.02
N PRO A 38 -13.99 35.76 9.67
CA PRO A 38 -12.57 36.05 9.49
C PRO A 38 -11.66 34.88 9.91
N GLU A 39 -11.98 34.23 11.04
CA GLU A 39 -11.21 33.07 11.54
C GLU A 39 -11.34 31.87 10.60
N ILE A 40 -12.56 31.58 10.12
CA ILE A 40 -12.80 30.46 9.20
C ILE A 40 -12.07 30.67 7.89
N GLU A 41 -12.11 31.88 7.33
CA GLU A 41 -11.41 32.22 6.10
C GLU A 41 -9.90 32.11 6.25
N GLN A 42 -9.34 32.64 7.35
CA GLN A 42 -7.92 32.51 7.65
C GLN A 42 -7.50 31.03 7.73
N ARG A 43 -8.29 30.17 8.38
CA ARG A 43 -8.01 28.72 8.42
C ARG A 43 -8.14 28.06 7.06
N MET A 44 -9.10 28.48 6.23
CA MET A 44 -9.25 27.99 4.86
C MET A 44 -8.09 28.40 3.95
N GLU A 45 -7.51 29.58 4.12
CA GLU A 45 -6.32 29.99 3.35
C GLU A 45 -5.12 29.08 3.63
N VAL A 46 -4.95 28.66 4.88
CA VAL A 46 -3.81 27.83 5.30
C VAL A 46 -4.04 26.34 5.03
N TYR A 47 -5.23 25.83 5.31
CA TYR A 47 -5.52 24.38 5.31
C TYR A 47 -6.57 23.95 4.28
N GLY A 48 -7.16 24.90 3.57
CA GLY A 48 -8.25 24.65 2.63
C GLY A 48 -7.79 23.86 1.42
N LYS A 49 -8.69 23.01 0.93
CA LYS A 49 -8.47 22.21 -0.28
C LYS A 49 -9.37 22.73 -1.37
N TRP A 50 -8.77 23.15 -2.47
CA TRP A 50 -9.48 23.60 -3.65
C TRP A 50 -10.00 22.40 -4.44
N ILE A 51 -11.31 22.34 -4.64
CA ILE A 51 -11.98 21.26 -5.36
C ILE A 51 -12.60 21.81 -6.64
N GLU A 52 -12.27 21.19 -7.76
CA GLU A 52 -12.91 21.42 -9.04
C GLU A 52 -13.46 20.10 -9.57
N VAL A 53 -14.72 20.14 -10.01
CA VAL A 53 -15.39 18.98 -10.60
C VAL A 53 -15.71 19.33 -12.04
N PHE A 54 -15.31 18.46 -12.96
CA PHE A 54 -15.51 18.63 -14.40
C PHE A 54 -16.41 17.52 -14.95
N VAL A 55 -17.24 17.87 -15.93
CA VAL A 55 -17.97 16.94 -16.80
C VAL A 55 -17.52 17.21 -18.23
N GLY A 56 -16.70 16.30 -18.78
CA GLY A 56 -15.90 16.63 -19.95
C GLY A 56 -14.95 17.80 -19.65
N GLU A 57 -14.93 18.80 -20.51
CA GLU A 57 -14.14 20.04 -20.34
C GLU A 57 -14.85 21.07 -19.44
N GLN A 58 -16.14 20.89 -19.14
CA GLN A 58 -16.92 21.88 -18.42
C GLN A 58 -16.74 21.73 -16.90
N ARG A 59 -16.24 22.79 -16.25
CA ARG A 59 -16.23 22.88 -14.78
C ARG A 59 -17.66 23.07 -14.25
N VAL A 60 -18.17 22.07 -13.52
CA VAL A 60 -19.54 22.07 -12.97
C VAL A 60 -19.61 22.45 -11.49
N LYS A 61 -18.53 22.29 -10.74
CA LYS A 61 -18.41 22.76 -9.34
C LYS A 61 -17.02 23.29 -9.06
N SER A 62 -16.93 24.32 -8.23
CA SER A 62 -15.67 24.87 -7.72
C SER A 62 -15.90 25.41 -6.30
N TYR A 63 -15.20 24.84 -5.33
CA TYR A 63 -15.35 25.20 -3.92
C TYR A 63 -14.11 24.84 -3.10
N ILE A 64 -13.98 25.47 -1.94
CA ILE A 64 -12.93 25.20 -0.97
C ILE A 64 -13.52 24.33 0.15
N VAL A 65 -12.85 23.23 0.45
CA VAL A 65 -13.09 22.41 1.64
C VAL A 65 -12.15 22.89 2.75
N GLY A 66 -12.71 23.52 3.77
CA GLY A 66 -11.98 24.01 4.93
C GLY A 66 -11.84 22.98 6.05
N THR A 67 -11.65 23.50 7.26
CA THR A 67 -11.49 22.73 8.49
C THR A 67 -12.83 22.31 9.10
N GLU A 68 -12.75 21.49 10.12
CA GLU A 68 -13.87 21.06 10.97
C GLU A 68 -14.55 22.22 11.71
N THR A 69 -15.84 22.05 11.98
CA THR A 69 -16.61 22.91 12.90
C THR A 69 -16.18 22.64 14.34
N PRO A 70 -16.39 23.59 15.29
CA PRO A 70 -15.98 23.42 16.69
C PRO A 70 -16.56 22.17 17.38
N ASP A 71 -17.74 21.71 16.95
CA ASP A 71 -18.39 20.50 17.45
C ASP A 71 -17.81 19.20 16.85
N MET A 72 -16.86 19.28 15.91
CA MET A 72 -16.27 18.16 15.17
C MET A 72 -17.27 17.36 14.31
N LEU A 73 -18.51 17.83 14.15
CA LEU A 73 -19.61 17.15 13.45
C LEU A 73 -19.98 17.83 12.12
N GLY A 74 -19.01 18.49 11.50
CA GLY A 74 -19.21 19.23 10.26
C GLY A 74 -17.90 19.75 9.70
N THR A 75 -17.98 20.34 8.51
CA THR A 75 -16.82 20.94 7.83
C THR A 75 -17.25 22.23 7.18
N TYR A 76 -16.41 23.26 7.23
CA TYR A 76 -16.70 24.50 6.52
C TYR A 76 -16.39 24.35 5.03
N TYR A 77 -17.33 24.72 4.17
CA TYR A 77 -17.16 24.86 2.73
C TYR A 77 -17.30 26.33 2.34
N LYS A 78 -16.65 26.73 1.25
CA LYS A 78 -16.89 28.03 0.60
C LYS A 78 -16.96 27.84 -0.90
N MET A 79 -18.07 28.22 -1.53
CA MET A 79 -18.17 28.22 -2.99
C MET A 79 -17.24 29.31 -3.55
N VAL A 80 -16.58 29.03 -4.66
CA VAL A 80 -15.70 30.03 -5.28
C VAL A 80 -16.52 31.22 -5.77
N GLY A 81 -16.15 32.42 -5.33
CA GLY A 81 -16.87 33.66 -5.61
C GLY A 81 -18.02 33.97 -4.65
N ALA A 82 -18.35 33.07 -3.71
CA ALA A 82 -19.32 33.39 -2.67
C ALA A 82 -18.71 34.26 -1.57
N GLU A 83 -19.54 35.14 -0.99
CA GLU A 83 -19.12 36.02 0.11
C GLU A 83 -18.82 35.24 1.39
N LEU A 84 -19.71 34.31 1.76
CA LEU A 84 -19.66 33.66 3.07
C LEU A 84 -19.39 32.15 2.96
N PRO A 85 -18.59 31.57 3.87
CA PRO A 85 -18.52 30.13 4.06
C PRO A 85 -19.80 29.61 4.76
N PHE A 86 -20.00 28.30 4.69
CA PHE A 86 -21.11 27.60 5.35
C PHE A 86 -20.63 26.23 5.86
N SER A 87 -21.30 25.68 6.87
CA SER A 87 -20.99 24.35 7.37
C SER A 87 -21.77 23.28 6.60
N VAL A 88 -21.14 22.12 6.41
CA VAL A 88 -21.73 20.96 5.76
C VAL A 88 -21.55 19.69 6.57
N TYR A 89 -22.37 18.69 6.27
CA TYR A 89 -22.33 17.36 6.88
C TYR A 89 -22.83 16.27 5.91
N ILE A 90 -22.69 15.01 6.32
CA ILE A 90 -23.35 13.86 5.68
C ILE A 90 -24.32 13.25 6.70
N GLN A 91 -25.55 13.00 6.28
CA GLN A 91 -26.57 12.42 7.15
C GLN A 91 -26.13 11.03 7.66
N GLY A 92 -26.21 10.82 8.98
CA GLY A 92 -25.79 9.58 9.63
C GLY A 92 -24.27 9.43 9.82
N PHE A 93 -23.47 10.42 9.43
CA PHE A 93 -22.03 10.45 9.68
C PHE A 93 -21.68 11.39 10.83
N ASN A 94 -21.05 10.86 11.87
CA ASN A 94 -20.53 11.63 13.00
C ASN A 94 -19.05 11.94 12.78
N GLY A 95 -18.75 13.14 12.29
CA GLY A 95 -17.39 13.61 12.06
C GLY A 95 -17.31 14.73 11.04
N TYR A 96 -16.10 15.05 10.65
CA TYR A 96 -15.79 16.04 9.61
C TYR A 96 -15.27 15.37 8.33
N LEU A 97 -15.39 16.08 7.21
CA LEU A 97 -15.19 15.57 5.86
C LEU A 97 -13.81 15.91 5.29
N SER A 98 -13.08 16.86 5.88
CA SER A 98 -11.81 17.38 5.31
C SER A 98 -10.78 16.28 5.08
N THR A 99 -10.73 15.22 5.91
CA THR A 99 -9.81 14.07 5.75
C THR A 99 -10.05 13.26 4.49
N ARG A 100 -11.25 13.33 3.90
CA ARG A 100 -11.62 12.60 2.68
C ARG A 100 -11.13 13.26 1.39
N PHE A 101 -10.62 14.49 1.50
CA PHE A 101 -10.10 15.29 0.40
C PHE A 101 -8.57 15.44 0.51
N PHE A 102 -7.83 14.36 0.73
CA PHE A 102 -6.37 14.44 0.82
C PHE A 102 -5.76 14.75 -0.56
N THR A 103 -4.71 15.57 -0.57
CA THR A 103 -4.05 16.05 -1.79
C THR A 103 -2.77 15.29 -2.11
N GLU A 104 -2.26 14.51 -1.16
CA GLU A 104 -1.07 13.67 -1.36
C GLU A 104 -1.36 12.56 -2.38
N SER A 105 -0.80 12.69 -3.58
CA SER A 105 -1.03 11.75 -4.70
C SER A 105 -0.68 10.31 -4.33
N THR A 106 0.36 10.10 -3.53
CA THR A 106 0.78 8.75 -3.10
C THR A 106 -0.30 8.02 -2.33
N MET A 107 -1.15 8.75 -1.58
CA MET A 107 -2.25 8.20 -0.80
C MET A 107 -3.44 7.75 -1.64
N TRP A 108 -3.51 8.17 -2.91
CA TRP A 108 -4.53 7.75 -3.87
C TRP A 108 -4.14 6.48 -4.61
N ARG A 109 -2.84 6.19 -4.75
CA ARG A 109 -2.36 5.09 -5.59
C ARG A 109 -2.89 3.73 -5.12
N ASP A 110 -3.19 2.86 -6.08
CA ASP A 110 -3.44 1.44 -5.82
C ASP A 110 -2.25 0.84 -5.04
N ARG A 111 -2.57 -0.04 -4.10
CA ARG A 111 -1.60 -0.56 -3.13
C ARG A 111 -0.86 -1.80 -3.62
N THR A 112 -1.16 -2.29 -4.81
CA THR A 112 -0.51 -3.47 -5.40
C THR A 112 0.97 -3.18 -5.66
N ILE A 113 1.84 -4.09 -5.23
CA ILE A 113 3.29 -3.90 -5.28
C ILE A 113 3.86 -4.28 -6.65
N PHE A 114 3.51 -5.48 -7.15
CA PHE A 114 4.02 -5.99 -8.42
C PHE A 114 2.93 -6.08 -9.49
N GLY A 115 1.77 -6.65 -9.16
CA GLY A 115 0.65 -6.76 -10.12
C GLY A 115 0.93 -7.75 -11.26
N LEU A 116 1.84 -8.70 -11.04
CA LEU A 116 2.30 -9.63 -12.08
C LEU A 116 1.53 -10.94 -12.00
N ALA A 117 0.89 -11.32 -13.11
CA ALA A 117 0.36 -12.67 -13.28
C ALA A 117 1.51 -13.69 -13.40
N PRO A 118 1.29 -14.98 -13.04
CA PRO A 118 2.33 -16.02 -13.10
C PRO A 118 3.08 -16.10 -14.44
N GLN A 119 2.39 -15.83 -15.56
CA GLN A 119 2.96 -15.86 -16.92
C GLN A 119 4.04 -14.79 -17.13
N ALA A 120 3.97 -13.67 -16.40
CA ALA A 120 4.94 -12.58 -16.47
C ALA A 120 6.15 -12.79 -15.54
N ILE A 121 6.14 -13.86 -14.73
CA ILE A 121 7.15 -14.13 -13.72
C ILE A 121 8.10 -15.23 -14.21
N LYS A 122 9.40 -14.99 -14.08
CA LYS A 122 10.45 -15.99 -14.25
C LYS A 122 10.83 -16.61 -12.91
N ASN A 123 11.21 -15.77 -11.94
CA ASN A 123 11.66 -16.20 -10.61
C ASN A 123 11.02 -15.35 -9.50
N VAL A 124 10.76 -15.97 -8.35
CA VAL A 124 10.44 -15.30 -7.09
C VAL A 124 11.41 -15.82 -6.03
N GLU A 125 12.06 -14.92 -5.32
CA GLU A 125 13.08 -15.26 -4.33
C GLU A 125 12.84 -14.50 -3.02
N MET A 126 12.92 -15.23 -1.91
CA MET A 126 12.90 -14.69 -0.56
C MET A 126 14.28 -14.85 0.07
N VAL A 127 14.93 -13.73 0.39
CA VAL A 127 16.23 -13.68 1.04
C VAL A 127 16.06 -13.25 2.49
N LEU A 128 16.68 -13.99 3.41
CA LEU A 128 16.68 -13.70 4.84
C LEU A 128 18.12 -13.44 5.29
N PRO A 129 18.55 -12.18 5.46
CA PRO A 129 19.95 -11.88 5.81
C PRO A 129 20.44 -12.52 7.11
N GLN A 130 19.52 -12.76 8.05
CA GLN A 130 19.82 -13.37 9.36
C GLN A 130 19.85 -14.90 9.31
N ASP A 131 19.24 -15.51 8.29
CA ASP A 131 19.21 -16.96 8.07
C ASP A 131 19.27 -17.28 6.57
N PRO A 132 20.49 -17.28 5.97
CA PRO A 132 20.65 -17.53 4.55
C PRO A 132 20.09 -18.88 4.07
N ASN A 133 19.89 -19.85 4.96
CA ASN A 133 19.34 -21.16 4.63
C ASN A 133 17.81 -21.22 4.71
N GLY A 134 17.19 -20.28 5.44
CA GLY A 134 15.73 -20.19 5.58
C GLY A 134 15.02 -19.62 4.35
N GLY A 135 15.73 -18.88 3.49
CA GLY A 135 15.20 -18.32 2.25
C GLY A 135 14.93 -19.37 1.16
N TRP A 136 14.22 -18.98 0.10
CA TRP A 136 13.83 -19.88 -0.99
C TRP A 136 13.81 -19.16 -2.34
N MET A 137 14.00 -19.92 -3.42
CA MET A 137 13.83 -19.45 -4.80
C MET A 137 12.87 -20.38 -5.53
N ILE A 138 11.80 -19.81 -6.09
CA ILE A 138 10.82 -20.48 -6.93
C ILE A 138 11.03 -20.01 -8.36
N THR A 139 11.24 -20.94 -9.28
CA THR A 139 11.55 -20.67 -10.69
C THR A 139 10.61 -21.39 -11.64
N ARG A 140 10.37 -20.76 -12.79
CA ARG A 140 9.72 -21.36 -13.96
C ARG A 140 10.70 -22.04 -14.92
N GLN A 141 12.01 -21.93 -14.68
CA GLN A 141 13.02 -22.62 -15.47
C GLN A 141 12.99 -24.12 -15.15
N ASN A 142 13.23 -24.95 -16.17
CA ASN A 142 13.45 -26.37 -15.95
C ASN A 142 14.81 -26.55 -15.25
N PRO A 143 14.87 -27.08 -14.02
CA PRO A 143 16.15 -27.26 -13.32
C PRO A 143 17.11 -28.21 -14.04
N ALA A 144 16.60 -29.11 -14.90
CA ALA A 144 17.42 -30.02 -15.71
C ALA A 144 17.97 -29.36 -17.00
N ASP A 145 17.42 -28.22 -17.41
CA ASP A 145 17.83 -27.48 -18.60
C ASP A 145 17.64 -25.98 -18.37
N LEU A 146 18.59 -25.36 -17.65
CA LEU A 146 18.53 -23.94 -17.30
C LEU A 146 18.62 -23.01 -18.52
N ALA A 147 19.15 -23.51 -19.65
CA ALA A 147 19.24 -22.77 -20.92
C ALA A 147 18.00 -22.97 -21.80
N GLY A 148 17.12 -23.92 -21.44
CA GLY A 148 15.88 -24.21 -22.13
C GLY A 148 14.82 -23.12 -21.95
N PRO A 149 13.68 -23.23 -22.67
CA PRO A 149 12.56 -22.33 -22.49
C PRO A 149 11.98 -22.44 -21.07
N LEU A 150 11.30 -21.38 -20.63
CA LEU A 150 10.52 -21.42 -19.40
C LEU A 150 9.36 -22.42 -19.54
N LEU A 151 8.97 -23.04 -18.44
CA LEU A 151 7.83 -23.95 -18.40
C LEU A 151 6.53 -23.16 -18.61
N GLU A 152 5.70 -23.62 -19.54
CA GLU A 152 4.43 -23.00 -19.94
C GLU A 152 3.27 -23.97 -19.70
N PRO A 153 2.04 -23.49 -19.41
CA PRO A 153 1.57 -22.10 -19.50
C PRO A 153 1.66 -21.28 -18.19
N ALA A 154 2.44 -21.73 -17.20
CA ALA A 154 2.58 -21.10 -15.88
C ALA A 154 1.30 -21.09 -15.01
N THR A 155 0.28 -21.87 -15.37
CA THR A 155 -1.05 -21.85 -14.70
C THR A 155 -1.22 -22.87 -13.60
N ALA A 156 -0.24 -23.74 -13.38
CA ALA A 156 -0.37 -24.87 -12.46
C ALA A 156 0.98 -25.22 -11.79
N PRO A 157 0.97 -25.87 -10.61
CA PRO A 157 2.16 -26.12 -9.80
C PRO A 157 3.31 -26.81 -10.53
N GLU A 158 3.03 -27.72 -11.45
CA GLU A 158 4.03 -28.48 -12.21
C GLU A 158 4.94 -27.62 -13.11
N HIS A 159 4.57 -26.36 -13.37
CA HIS A 159 5.40 -25.40 -14.11
C HIS A 159 6.41 -24.67 -13.23
N TRP A 160 6.40 -24.92 -11.92
CA TRP A 160 7.20 -24.20 -10.94
C TRP A 160 8.00 -25.18 -10.11
N SER A 161 9.25 -24.83 -9.83
CA SER A 161 10.16 -25.64 -9.02
C SER A 161 10.84 -24.78 -7.99
N MET A 162 11.09 -25.35 -6.81
CA MET A 162 12.00 -24.73 -5.84
C MET A 162 13.42 -25.18 -6.14
N VAL A 163 14.35 -24.24 -6.07
CA VAL A 163 15.77 -24.50 -6.29
C VAL A 163 16.61 -23.82 -5.20
N GLY A 164 17.80 -24.38 -4.95
CA GLY A 164 18.78 -23.77 -4.08
C GLY A 164 19.63 -22.71 -4.77
N ALA A 165 20.65 -22.20 -4.08
CA ALA A 165 21.47 -21.08 -4.56
C ALA A 165 22.28 -21.43 -5.81
N ALA A 166 22.68 -22.70 -5.99
CA ALA A 166 23.37 -23.19 -7.18
C ALA A 166 22.39 -23.71 -8.26
N HIS A 167 21.10 -23.37 -8.16
CA HIS A 167 20.01 -23.83 -9.03
C HIS A 167 19.76 -25.35 -8.98
N GLU A 168 20.25 -26.01 -7.93
CA GLU A 168 19.95 -27.41 -7.67
C GLU A 168 18.47 -27.59 -7.29
N PRO A 169 17.76 -28.59 -7.84
CA PRO A 169 16.36 -28.84 -7.50
C PRO A 169 16.18 -29.18 -6.02
N ILE A 170 15.15 -28.62 -5.40
CA ILE A 170 14.71 -28.94 -4.04
C ILE A 170 13.37 -29.67 -4.12
N THR A 171 13.28 -30.84 -3.49
CA THR A 171 12.03 -31.60 -3.41
C THR A 171 11.00 -30.85 -2.56
N VAL A 172 9.86 -30.55 -3.16
CA VAL A 172 8.74 -29.85 -2.51
C VAL A 172 7.65 -30.87 -2.16
N SER A 173 7.26 -30.92 -0.89
CA SER A 173 6.20 -31.78 -0.37
C SER A 173 4.81 -31.18 -0.59
N ASP A 174 4.69 -29.85 -0.70
CA ASP A 174 3.45 -29.14 -1.02
C ASP A 174 3.59 -28.20 -2.24
N PRO A 175 3.37 -28.73 -3.47
CA PRO A 175 3.40 -27.93 -4.70
C PRO A 175 2.31 -26.85 -4.75
N LEU A 176 1.18 -27.04 -4.06
CA LEU A 176 0.09 -26.07 -4.04
C LEU A 176 0.44 -24.85 -3.20
N ALA A 177 1.10 -25.04 -2.05
CA ALA A 177 1.64 -23.93 -1.26
C ALA A 177 2.66 -23.11 -2.06
N LEU A 178 3.55 -23.78 -2.79
CA LEU A 178 4.51 -23.13 -3.69
C LEU A 178 3.80 -22.29 -4.74
N PHE A 179 2.81 -22.87 -5.44
CA PHE A 179 2.08 -22.12 -6.47
C PHE A 179 1.23 -20.97 -5.88
N THR A 180 0.76 -21.11 -4.64
CA THR A 180 0.06 -20.04 -3.91
C THR A 180 0.97 -18.82 -3.70
N VAL A 181 2.27 -19.02 -3.43
CA VAL A 181 3.25 -17.92 -3.35
C VAL A 181 3.32 -17.17 -4.67
N VAL A 182 3.48 -17.89 -5.78
CA VAL A 182 3.55 -17.30 -7.12
C VAL A 182 2.29 -16.50 -7.44
N LYS A 183 1.10 -17.08 -7.21
CA LYS A 183 -0.18 -16.41 -7.42
C LYS A 183 -0.34 -15.17 -6.53
N SER A 184 0.26 -15.16 -5.34
CA SER A 184 0.16 -14.03 -4.42
C SER A 184 0.86 -12.76 -4.94
N ILE A 185 1.86 -12.88 -5.83
CA ILE A 185 2.56 -11.73 -6.44
C ILE A 185 1.61 -10.82 -7.23
N GLU A 186 0.59 -11.42 -7.85
CA GLU A 186 -0.43 -10.71 -8.64
C GLU A 186 -1.22 -9.72 -7.79
N THR A 187 -1.51 -10.07 -6.53
CA THR A 187 -2.39 -9.30 -5.65
C THR A 187 -1.71 -8.78 -4.38
N LEU A 188 -0.38 -8.90 -4.28
CA LEU A 188 0.37 -8.51 -3.08
C LEU A 188 0.28 -6.99 -2.88
N LYS A 189 -0.13 -6.57 -1.68
CA LYS A 189 -0.34 -5.17 -1.34
C LYS A 189 0.53 -4.72 -0.16
N TYR A 190 0.83 -3.42 -0.12
CA TYR A 190 1.27 -2.76 1.10
C TYR A 190 0.07 -2.27 1.94
N GLU A 191 0.27 -2.09 3.24
CA GLU A 191 -0.77 -1.65 4.19
C GLU A 191 -1.03 -0.15 4.08
N GLY A 192 0.04 0.66 4.10
CA GLY A 192 -0.05 2.11 4.05
C GLY A 192 1.18 2.72 3.38
N ALA A 193 0.98 3.81 2.63
CA ALA A 193 2.12 4.60 2.16
C ALA A 193 2.69 5.37 3.35
N ILE A 194 4.00 5.55 3.36
CA ILE A 194 4.68 6.47 4.27
C ILE A 194 5.12 7.66 3.41
N ILE A 195 4.80 8.87 3.84
CA ILE A 195 4.98 10.11 3.09
C ILE A 195 5.77 11.13 3.91
N ALA A 196 6.18 12.23 3.28
CA ALA A 196 7.06 13.23 3.90
C ALA A 196 6.52 13.85 5.19
N SER A 197 5.20 13.90 5.35
CA SER A 197 4.56 14.43 6.56
C SER A 197 4.51 13.43 7.72
N ASP A 198 4.88 12.16 7.51
CA ASP A 198 4.92 11.17 8.58
C ASP A 198 6.21 11.28 9.38
N ASN A 199 6.14 11.24 10.72
CA ASN A 199 7.30 11.37 11.61
C ASN A 199 8.44 10.39 11.32
N ILE A 200 8.12 9.20 10.77
CA ILE A 200 9.12 8.19 10.45
C ILE A 200 9.90 8.49 9.17
N TRP A 201 9.37 9.35 8.29
CA TRP A 201 9.97 9.64 7.00
C TRP A 201 11.38 10.20 7.10
N GLU A 202 11.66 11.02 8.12
CA GLU A 202 13.00 11.56 8.39
C GLU A 202 14.07 10.46 8.62
N LYS A 203 13.64 9.26 9.00
CA LYS A 203 14.52 8.09 9.22
C LYS A 203 14.60 7.16 8.01
N LYS A 204 13.93 7.47 6.89
CA LYS A 204 13.87 6.63 5.69
C LYS A 204 15.25 6.14 5.26
N ASP A 205 16.20 7.06 5.06
CA ASP A 205 17.53 6.71 4.58
C ASP A 205 18.30 5.85 5.59
N SER A 206 18.19 6.15 6.88
CA SER A 206 18.80 5.33 7.95
C SER A 206 18.22 3.92 8.00
N ILE A 207 16.90 3.78 7.81
CA ILE A 207 16.21 2.48 7.76
C ILE A 207 16.66 1.72 6.51
N PHE A 208 16.69 2.36 5.35
CA PHE A 208 17.05 1.72 4.08
C PHE A 208 18.54 1.35 3.97
N ALA A 209 19.39 1.98 4.78
CA ALA A 209 20.80 1.63 4.94
C ALA A 209 21.04 0.50 5.95
N SER A 210 20.04 0.13 6.75
CA SER A 210 20.16 -0.97 7.72
C SER A 210 20.00 -2.34 7.06
N THR A 211 20.37 -3.42 7.76
CA THR A 211 20.15 -4.78 7.28
C THR A 211 18.64 -5.07 7.25
N PRO A 212 18.07 -5.48 6.10
CA PRO A 212 16.67 -5.83 6.03
C PRO A 212 16.36 -7.07 6.87
N ALA A 213 15.12 -7.15 7.36
CA ALA A 213 14.57 -8.37 7.94
C ALA A 213 14.45 -9.47 6.88
N PHE A 214 14.01 -9.09 5.68
CA PHE A 214 13.95 -9.95 4.50
C PHE A 214 13.89 -9.11 3.22
N GLU A 215 14.22 -9.73 2.09
CA GLU A 215 14.08 -9.15 0.76
C GLU A 215 13.27 -10.11 -0.13
N LEU A 216 12.31 -9.56 -0.87
CA LEU A 216 11.57 -10.28 -1.89
C LEU A 216 11.99 -9.76 -3.26
N LEU A 217 12.53 -10.66 -4.08
CA LEU A 217 12.96 -10.38 -5.44
C LEU A 217 12.03 -11.09 -6.43
N VAL A 218 11.59 -10.37 -7.46
CA VAL A 218 10.80 -10.92 -8.56
C VAL A 218 11.51 -10.59 -9.86
N THR A 219 11.91 -11.62 -10.59
CA THR A 219 12.46 -11.47 -11.94
C THR A 219 11.36 -11.74 -12.96
N THR A 220 11.13 -10.79 -13.87
CA THR A 220 10.10 -10.92 -14.91
C THR A 220 10.61 -11.72 -16.11
N THR A 221 9.70 -12.16 -16.98
CA THR A 221 10.06 -12.79 -18.26
C THR A 221 10.77 -11.83 -19.22
N ASN A 222 10.64 -10.52 -19.02
CA ASN A 222 11.32 -9.48 -19.80
C ASN A 222 12.72 -9.14 -19.25
N GLY A 223 13.12 -9.72 -18.12
CA GLY A 223 14.43 -9.49 -17.50
C GLY A 223 14.46 -8.37 -16.47
N ASP A 224 13.32 -7.78 -16.10
CA ASP A 224 13.27 -6.80 -15.02
C ASP A 224 13.48 -7.48 -13.67
N HIS A 225 14.25 -6.83 -12.79
CA HIS A 225 14.47 -7.27 -11.42
C HIS A 225 13.79 -6.31 -10.45
N LEU A 226 12.63 -6.72 -9.92
CA LEU A 226 11.86 -5.93 -8.97
C LEU A 226 12.17 -6.40 -7.56
N ARG A 227 12.45 -5.47 -6.65
CA ARG A 227 12.87 -5.79 -5.28
C ARG A 227 12.05 -5.02 -4.26
N THR A 228 11.54 -5.73 -3.25
CA THR A 228 11.00 -5.14 -2.03
C THR A 228 11.89 -5.52 -0.86
N ARG A 229 12.38 -4.53 -0.09
CA ARG A 229 13.16 -4.78 1.14
C ARG A 229 12.32 -4.44 2.35
N ALA A 230 12.25 -5.33 3.34
CA ALA A 230 11.50 -5.12 4.57
C ALA A 230 12.44 -4.92 5.76
N PHE A 231 12.07 -4.04 6.69
CA PHE A 231 12.87 -3.64 7.84
C PHE A 231 12.02 -3.70 9.11
N TYR A 232 12.61 -4.18 10.21
CA TYR A 232 11.91 -4.26 11.49
C TYR A 232 11.43 -2.88 11.94
N LYS A 233 10.14 -2.80 12.24
CA LYS A 233 9.53 -1.61 12.85
C LYS A 233 9.61 -1.73 14.37
N LYS A 234 9.93 -0.65 15.07
CA LYS A 234 9.81 -0.61 16.54
C LYS A 234 8.33 -0.57 16.94
N PRO A 235 7.91 -1.27 18.01
CA PRO A 235 6.55 -1.22 18.48
C PRO A 235 6.19 0.21 18.94
N GLU A 236 4.90 0.55 18.84
CA GLU A 236 4.37 1.77 19.44
C GLU A 236 4.18 1.51 20.94
N GLY A 237 5.06 2.09 21.77
CA GLY A 237 5.09 1.82 23.21
C GLY A 237 5.70 0.46 23.56
N GLN A 238 5.55 0.04 24.82
CA GLN A 238 5.96 -1.30 25.26
C GLN A 238 4.85 -2.29 24.93
N GLN A 239 5.05 -3.12 23.90
CA GLN A 239 4.16 -4.25 23.62
C GLN A 239 4.68 -5.49 24.34
N GLN A 240 3.92 -5.96 25.33
CA GLN A 240 4.17 -7.23 26.02
C GLN A 240 3.26 -8.31 25.44
N SER A 241 3.83 -9.47 25.12
CA SER A 241 3.06 -10.68 24.82
C SER A 241 2.27 -11.16 26.04
N ALA A 242 1.30 -12.05 25.83
CA ALA A 242 0.52 -12.68 26.89
C ALA A 242 1.39 -13.49 27.89
N ASP A 243 2.62 -13.82 27.52
CA ASP A 243 3.64 -14.51 28.33
C ASP A 243 4.59 -13.55 29.07
N GLY A 244 4.42 -12.24 28.94
CA GLY A 244 5.28 -11.22 29.56
C GLY A 244 6.54 -10.85 28.77
N THR A 245 6.77 -11.43 27.60
CA THR A 245 7.93 -11.06 26.74
C THR A 245 7.72 -9.69 26.14
N VAL A 246 8.67 -8.76 26.38
CA VAL A 246 8.68 -7.45 25.73
C VAL A 246 9.13 -7.62 24.28
N HIS A 247 8.26 -7.26 23.34
CA HIS A 247 8.64 -7.26 21.94
C HIS A 247 9.61 -6.12 21.65
N VAL A 248 10.78 -6.46 21.12
CA VAL A 248 11.77 -5.48 20.64
C VAL A 248 11.32 -4.87 19.30
N TRP A 249 10.53 -5.62 18.53
CA TRP A 249 10.01 -5.26 17.21
C TRP A 249 8.50 -5.47 17.14
N ASP A 250 7.84 -4.65 16.33
CA ASP A 250 6.42 -4.79 16.00
C ASP A 250 6.19 -6.19 15.40
N PRO A 251 5.33 -7.02 16.02
CA PRO A 251 5.13 -8.40 15.57
C PRO A 251 4.39 -8.47 14.23
N ASP A 252 3.60 -7.45 13.91
CA ASP A 252 2.66 -7.47 12.79
C ASP A 252 3.13 -6.69 11.58
N ARG A 253 4.02 -5.70 11.76
CA ARG A 253 4.35 -4.73 10.71
C ARG A 253 5.85 -4.56 10.47
N PHE A 254 6.18 -4.27 9.22
CA PHE A 254 7.51 -3.88 8.78
C PHE A 254 7.45 -2.56 8.02
N TYR A 255 8.52 -1.77 8.10
CA TYR A 255 8.77 -0.78 7.06
C TYR A 255 9.25 -1.49 5.80
N ALA A 256 8.91 -0.96 4.63
CA ALA A 256 9.32 -1.52 3.37
C ALA A 256 9.82 -0.44 2.41
N GLU A 257 10.87 -0.77 1.65
CA GLU A 257 11.20 -0.10 0.40
C GLU A 257 10.57 -0.89 -0.74
N LEU A 258 9.69 -0.24 -1.51
CA LEU A 258 9.03 -0.81 -2.68
C LEU A 258 9.95 -0.77 -3.92
N PRO A 259 9.63 -1.50 -5.01
CA PRO A 259 10.47 -1.51 -6.22
C PRO A 259 10.72 -0.14 -6.85
N ASP A 260 9.83 0.82 -6.63
CA ASP A 260 9.93 2.20 -7.11
C ASP A 260 10.62 3.15 -6.11
N GLY A 261 11.19 2.63 -5.02
CA GLY A 261 11.92 3.40 -4.01
C GLY A 261 11.03 4.12 -2.98
N ARG A 262 9.70 3.96 -3.07
CA ARG A 262 8.78 4.49 -2.04
C ARG A 262 8.95 3.73 -0.73
N MET A 263 8.75 4.46 0.37
CA MET A 263 8.61 3.88 1.69
C MET A 263 7.16 3.53 1.96
N ALA A 264 6.91 2.33 2.48
CA ALA A 264 5.59 1.87 2.83
C ALA A 264 5.61 1.08 4.14
N LEU A 265 4.43 0.86 4.69
CA LEU A 265 4.17 -0.09 5.76
C LEU A 265 3.62 -1.37 5.11
N ILE A 266 4.15 -2.53 5.50
CA ILE A 266 3.60 -3.83 5.12
C ILE A 266 3.21 -4.61 6.38
N GLN A 267 2.19 -5.46 6.23
CA GLN A 267 1.64 -6.26 7.33
C GLN A 267 1.92 -7.75 7.12
N ARG A 268 2.39 -8.43 8.15
CA ARG A 268 2.67 -9.87 8.17
C ARG A 268 1.48 -10.70 7.69
N TYR A 269 0.26 -10.39 8.13
CA TYR A 269 -0.95 -11.10 7.70
C TYR A 269 -1.21 -10.99 6.19
N GLY A 270 -0.97 -9.80 5.59
CA GLY A 270 -1.11 -9.59 4.14
C GLY A 270 -0.01 -10.30 3.34
N TRP A 271 1.15 -10.53 3.96
CA TRP A 271 2.31 -11.17 3.35
C TRP A 271 2.45 -12.66 3.72
N ARG A 272 1.51 -13.25 4.47
CA ARG A 272 1.62 -14.59 5.07
C ARG A 272 1.91 -15.72 4.08
N ASN A 273 1.48 -15.59 2.83
CA ASN A 273 1.75 -16.60 1.81
C ASN A 273 3.23 -16.60 1.39
N LEU A 274 3.91 -15.46 1.52
CA LEU A 274 5.32 -15.27 1.17
C LEU A 274 6.24 -15.38 2.39
N LEU A 275 5.77 -15.00 3.57
CA LEU A 275 6.53 -15.11 4.83
C LEU A 275 6.54 -16.55 5.34
N LYS A 276 7.13 -17.41 4.52
CA LYS A 276 7.39 -18.82 4.75
C LYS A 276 8.88 -19.06 4.69
N LEU A 277 9.33 -20.06 5.43
CA LEU A 277 10.70 -20.57 5.43
C LEU A 277 10.78 -21.75 4.46
N ARG A 278 11.98 -22.05 3.97
CA ARG A 278 12.20 -23.14 3.01
C ARG A 278 11.57 -24.46 3.47
N TRP A 279 11.69 -24.78 4.75
CA TRP A 279 11.16 -26.03 5.31
C TRP A 279 9.63 -26.12 5.30
N ASP A 280 8.91 -24.99 5.28
CA ASP A 280 7.45 -24.97 5.16
C ASP A 280 6.96 -25.58 3.83
N PHE A 281 7.84 -25.76 2.85
CA PHE A 281 7.57 -26.39 1.55
C PHE A 281 8.10 -27.82 1.45
N THR A 282 9.12 -28.19 2.24
CA THR A 282 9.82 -29.48 2.11
C THR A 282 9.38 -30.51 3.14
N GLU A 283 8.93 -30.07 4.31
CA GLU A 283 8.40 -30.97 5.34
C GLU A 283 6.94 -31.35 5.05
N ALA A 284 6.55 -32.58 5.40
CA ALA A 284 5.15 -32.97 5.37
C ALA A 284 4.44 -32.33 6.57
N GLN A 285 3.41 -31.52 6.31
CA GLN A 285 2.54 -30.95 7.35
C GLN A 285 1.60 -32.00 7.93
#